data_AF-A0A7S3IHA5-F1
#
_entry.id   AF-A0A7S3IHA5-F1
#
_cell.length_a   1.000
_cell.length_b   1.000
_cell.length_c   1.000
_cell.angle_alpha   90.00
_cell.angle_beta   90.00
_cell.angle_gamma   90.00
#
_symmetry.space_group_name_H-M   'P 1'
#
loop_
_entity.id
_entity.type
_entity.pdbx_description
1 polymer ?
#
loop_
_entity_poly.entity_id
_entity_poly.type
_entity_poly.pdbx_seq_one_letter_code
_entity_poly.pdbx_strand_id
1 'polypeptide(L)'
;MINGTNPSRVELSEVSSATLAGADTFILSHETSIGKNPIEATVFLAKAIAEAENVFDYDQAFVNVREEIKDQGDSAASIDLLASTGCAIAFEQRENVDLFICITENGRIARHLSKQKPKQPILACSTNGQTVRQINMSRGVVGYKIPEYLKQKTEDLVNLIL
;
A
#
# COMPACT_ATOMS: atom_id res chain seq x y z
N MET A 1 -13.27 3.29 20.55
CA MET A 1 -14.16 4.49 20.46
C MET A 1 -15.69 4.21 20.45
N ILE A 2 -16.22 3.24 21.21
CA ILE A 2 -17.66 2.89 21.13
C ILE A 2 -18.58 3.97 21.72
N ASN A 3 -18.22 4.51 22.90
CA ASN A 3 -19.02 5.46 23.66
C ASN A 3 -18.43 6.89 23.71
N GLY A 4 -17.17 7.04 23.27
CA GLY A 4 -16.44 8.32 23.29
C GLY A 4 -16.48 9.02 21.94
N THR A 5 -16.39 10.34 21.95
CA THR A 5 -16.28 11.17 20.75
C THR A 5 -14.84 11.28 20.24
N ASN A 6 -13.85 11.11 21.12
CA ASN A 6 -12.42 11.17 20.79
C ASN A 6 -11.71 9.86 21.20
N PRO A 7 -10.70 9.42 20.44
CA PRO A 7 -9.84 8.31 20.85
C PRO A 7 -8.99 8.72 22.05
N SER A 8 -8.69 7.74 22.90
CA SER A 8 -7.71 7.86 23.97
C SER A 8 -6.29 7.93 23.41
N ARG A 9 -5.35 8.47 24.20
CA ARG A 9 -3.92 8.47 23.86
C ARG A 9 -3.38 7.06 23.62
N VAL A 10 -3.91 6.07 24.34
CA VAL A 10 -3.50 4.66 24.21
C VAL A 10 -3.93 4.11 22.85
N GLU A 11 -5.21 4.28 22.48
CA GLU A 11 -5.73 3.86 21.16
C GLU A 11 -4.92 4.49 20.01
N LEU A 12 -4.59 5.77 20.10
CA LEU A 12 -3.75 6.44 19.08
C LEU A 12 -2.32 5.87 19.03
N SER A 13 -1.72 5.60 20.19
CA SER A 13 -0.37 5.03 20.26
C SER A 13 -0.32 3.61 19.70
N GLU A 14 -1.38 2.81 19.88
CA GLU A 14 -1.48 1.46 19.32
C GLU A 14 -1.52 1.48 17.79
N VAL A 15 -2.33 2.37 17.20
CA VAL A 15 -2.39 2.57 15.74
C VAL A 15 -1.04 3.00 15.19
N SER A 16 -0.40 3.99 15.82
CA SER A 16 0.93 4.46 15.40
C SER A 16 1.95 3.35 15.42
N SER A 17 2.07 2.64 16.54
CA SER A 17 3.03 1.53 16.68
C SER A 17 2.79 0.41 15.68
N ALA A 18 1.53 0.03 15.43
CA ALA A 18 1.20 -0.99 14.45
C ALA A 18 1.53 -0.55 13.01
N THR A 19 1.30 0.73 12.68
CA THR A 19 1.65 1.28 11.36
C THR A 19 3.17 1.25 11.16
N LEU A 20 3.94 1.68 12.16
CA LEU A 20 5.41 1.66 12.14
C LEU A 20 5.97 0.24 12.12
N ALA A 21 5.30 -0.72 12.75
CA ALA A 21 5.63 -2.14 12.65
C ALA A 21 5.32 -2.75 11.26
N GLY A 22 4.69 -1.99 10.35
CA GLY A 22 4.47 -2.39 8.98
C GLY A 22 3.11 -3.04 8.69
N ALA A 23 2.12 -2.88 9.57
CA ALA A 23 0.76 -3.38 9.34
C ALA A 23 0.18 -2.90 8.00
N ASP A 24 -0.41 -3.83 7.24
CA ASP A 24 -1.00 -3.50 5.93
C ASP A 24 -2.45 -3.03 6.02
N THR A 25 -3.18 -3.39 7.07
CA THR A 25 -4.58 -3.03 7.23
C THR A 25 -4.96 -2.88 8.70
N PHE A 26 -5.88 -1.95 8.96
CA PHE A 26 -6.56 -1.76 10.23
C PHE A 26 -8.03 -2.10 10.10
N ILE A 27 -8.62 -2.66 11.16
CA ILE A 27 -10.02 -3.05 11.20
C ILE A 27 -10.70 -2.31 12.35
N LEU A 28 -11.72 -1.53 12.03
CA LEU A 28 -12.67 -1.04 13.03
C LEU A 28 -13.78 -2.07 13.17
N SER A 29 -14.05 -2.48 14.41
CA SER A 29 -15.01 -3.55 14.69
C SER A 29 -16.28 -2.99 15.31
N HIS A 30 -16.31 -2.84 16.64
CA HIS A 30 -17.48 -2.35 17.35
C HIS A 30 -17.71 -0.85 17.12
N GLU A 31 -16.65 -0.10 16.83
CA GLU A 31 -16.66 1.34 16.56
C GLU A 31 -17.59 1.69 15.39
N THR A 32 -17.58 0.88 14.34
CA THR A 32 -18.36 1.10 13.12
C THR A 32 -19.68 0.34 13.11
N SER A 33 -19.75 -0.82 13.77
CA SER A 33 -20.96 -1.66 13.76
C SER A 33 -22.03 -1.22 14.77
N ILE A 34 -21.63 -0.87 16.00
CA ILE A 34 -22.56 -0.51 17.09
C ILE A 34 -22.21 0.83 17.77
N GLY A 35 -21.09 1.44 17.39
CA GLY A 35 -20.60 2.68 17.97
C GLY A 35 -21.49 3.88 17.62
N LYS A 36 -21.48 4.88 18.51
CA LYS A 36 -22.31 6.08 18.32
C LYS A 36 -21.77 7.05 17.26
N ASN A 37 -20.46 7.00 16.98
CA ASN A 37 -19.74 7.93 16.11
C ASN A 37 -18.87 7.16 15.08
N PRO A 38 -19.47 6.37 14.17
CA PRO A 38 -18.73 5.49 13.26
C PRO A 38 -17.91 6.25 12.20
N ILE A 39 -18.39 7.42 11.77
CA ILE A 39 -17.69 8.28 10.80
C ILE A 39 -16.44 8.87 11.47
N GLU A 40 -16.59 9.43 12.66
CA GLU A 40 -15.51 10.02 13.43
C GLU A 40 -14.44 8.97 13.73
N ALA A 41 -14.82 7.77 14.17
CA ALA A 41 -13.87 6.68 14.42
C ALA A 41 -13.04 6.34 13.18
N THR A 42 -13.66 6.31 11.99
CA THR A 42 -12.98 6.06 10.72
C THR A 42 -12.04 7.21 10.36
N VAL A 43 -12.48 8.45 10.52
CA VAL A 43 -11.67 9.65 10.25
C VAL A 43 -10.47 9.73 11.20
N PHE A 44 -10.64 9.43 12.48
CA PHE A 44 -9.54 9.42 13.45
C PHE A 44 -8.53 8.33 13.15
N LEU A 45 -8.98 7.12 12.82
CA LEU A 45 -8.08 6.04 12.41
C LEU A 45 -7.27 6.45 11.17
N ALA A 46 -7.91 6.98 10.14
CA ALA A 46 -7.23 7.43 8.93
C ALA A 46 -6.19 8.53 9.21
N LYS A 47 -6.52 9.51 10.07
CA LYS A 47 -5.58 10.56 10.49
C LYS A 47 -4.39 9.99 11.26
N ALA A 48 -4.63 9.07 12.20
CA ALA A 48 -3.57 8.46 12.99
C ALA A 48 -2.59 7.65 12.11
N ILE A 49 -3.12 6.90 11.13
CA ILE A 49 -2.29 6.19 10.15
C ILE A 49 -1.46 7.19 9.34
N ALA A 50 -2.07 8.25 8.80
CA ALA A 50 -1.35 9.25 8.01
C ALA A 50 -0.22 9.94 8.78
N GLU A 51 -0.45 10.30 10.06
CA GLU A 51 0.59 10.86 10.91
C GLU A 51 1.73 9.86 11.20
N ALA A 52 1.40 8.58 11.39
CA ALA A 52 2.40 7.53 11.57
C ALA A 52 3.22 7.29 10.30
N GLU A 53 2.57 7.32 9.12
CA GLU A 53 3.24 7.20 7.83
C GLU A 53 4.17 8.38 7.53
N ASN A 54 3.86 9.59 8.00
CA ASN A 54 4.73 10.76 7.85
C ASN A 54 6.09 10.61 8.55
N VAL A 55 6.16 9.81 9.62
CA VAL A 55 7.40 9.54 10.36
C VAL A 55 7.97 8.14 10.10
N PHE A 56 7.36 7.40 9.17
CA PHE A 56 7.83 6.08 8.77
C PHE A 56 9.14 6.20 7.96
N ASP A 57 10.17 5.45 8.35
CA ASP A 57 11.45 5.43 7.65
C ASP A 57 11.37 4.50 6.44
N TYR A 58 10.91 5.06 5.31
CA TYR A 58 10.78 4.34 4.04
C TYR A 58 12.14 3.86 3.49
N ASP A 59 13.20 4.65 3.69
CA ASP A 59 14.53 4.32 3.19
C ASP A 59 15.07 3.09 3.92
N GLN A 60 15.00 3.07 5.26
CA GLN A 60 15.43 1.92 6.04
C GLN A 60 14.55 0.69 5.79
N ALA A 61 13.23 0.87 5.65
CA ALA A 61 12.33 -0.24 5.33
C ALA A 61 12.69 -0.89 3.99
N PHE A 62 12.99 -0.09 2.96
CA PHE A 62 13.42 -0.59 1.66
C PHE A 62 14.76 -1.34 1.73
N VAL A 63 15.73 -0.81 2.48
CA VAL A 63 17.03 -1.47 2.70
C VAL A 63 16.84 -2.85 3.33
N ASN A 64 16.04 -2.94 4.40
CA ASN A 64 15.78 -4.20 5.10
C ASN A 64 15.18 -5.26 4.16
N VAL A 65 14.16 -4.90 3.38
CA VAL A 65 13.51 -5.82 2.42
C VAL A 65 14.50 -6.29 1.35
N ARG A 66 15.40 -5.41 0.91
CA ARG A 66 16.40 -5.76 -0.10
C ARG A 66 17.48 -6.70 0.45
N GLU A 67 17.86 -6.55 1.72
CA GLU A 67 18.76 -7.49 2.39
C GLU A 67 18.12 -8.88 2.52
N GLU A 68 16.85 -8.96 2.93
CA GLU A 68 16.10 -10.22 2.97
C GLU A 68 16.03 -10.92 1.61
N ILE A 69 15.87 -10.16 0.52
CA ILE A 69 15.85 -10.71 -0.85
C ILE A 69 17.24 -11.22 -1.25
N LYS A 70 18.32 -10.53 -0.86
CA LYS A 70 19.69 -10.98 -1.12
C LYS A 70 20.00 -12.28 -0.37
N ASP A 71 19.54 -12.40 0.87
CA ASP A 71 19.75 -13.60 1.68
C ASP A 71 19.07 -14.84 1.08
N GLN A 72 18.00 -14.65 0.30
CA GLN A 72 17.35 -15.72 -0.46
C GLN A 72 18.17 -16.22 -1.66
N GLY A 73 19.16 -15.45 -2.13
CA GLY A 73 20.03 -15.80 -3.25
C GLY A 73 19.25 -16.22 -4.50
N ASP A 74 19.64 -17.34 -5.10
CA ASP A 74 19.02 -17.89 -6.32
C ASP A 74 17.56 -18.34 -6.13
N SER A 75 17.06 -18.41 -4.89
CA SER A 75 15.65 -18.75 -4.60
C SER A 75 14.72 -17.53 -4.66
N ALA A 76 15.27 -16.32 -4.80
CA ALA A 76 14.47 -15.11 -4.90
C ALA A 76 13.57 -15.14 -6.14
N ALA A 77 12.28 -14.81 -5.97
CA ALA A 77 11.35 -14.74 -7.08
C ALA A 77 11.78 -13.63 -8.06
N SER A 78 11.73 -13.89 -9.37
CA SER A 78 12.07 -12.87 -10.38
C SER A 78 11.21 -11.60 -10.25
N ILE A 79 9.98 -11.74 -9.76
CA ILE A 79 9.07 -10.61 -9.50
C ILE A 79 9.58 -9.74 -8.33
N ASP A 80 10.19 -10.33 -7.30
CA ASP A 80 10.80 -9.55 -6.20
C ASP A 80 11.98 -8.72 -6.71
N LEU A 81 12.80 -9.26 -7.62
CA LEU A 81 13.90 -8.53 -8.25
C LEU A 81 13.38 -7.36 -9.10
N LEU A 82 12.32 -7.57 -9.89
CA LEU A 82 11.68 -6.52 -10.68
C LEU A 82 11.07 -5.42 -9.79
N ALA A 83 10.38 -5.80 -8.71
CA ALA A 83 9.82 -4.84 -7.77
C ALA A 83 10.92 -4.03 -7.06
N SER A 84 11.97 -4.71 -6.59
CA SER A 84 13.10 -4.07 -5.90
C SER A 84 13.85 -3.09 -6.81
N THR A 85 14.07 -3.45 -8.07
CA THR A 85 14.72 -2.56 -9.05
C THR A 85 13.85 -1.35 -9.38
N GLY A 86 12.54 -1.53 -9.62
CA GLY A 86 11.62 -0.42 -9.83
C GLY A 86 11.54 0.54 -8.64
N CYS A 87 11.51 0.01 -7.41
CA CYS A 87 11.55 0.83 -6.21
C CYS A 87 12.89 1.55 -6.04
N ALA A 88 14.02 0.90 -6.33
CA ALA A 88 15.33 1.55 -6.27
C ALA A 88 15.39 2.81 -7.14
N ILE A 89 14.83 2.76 -8.36
CA ILE A 89 14.76 3.92 -9.26
C ILE A 89 13.93 5.05 -8.63
N ALA A 90 12.79 4.74 -8.01
CA ALA A 90 11.95 5.76 -7.39
C ALA A 90 12.51 6.32 -6.07
N PHE A 91 13.37 5.58 -5.38
CA PHE A 91 14.11 6.06 -4.20
C PHE A 91 15.34 6.90 -4.60
N GLU A 92 15.87 6.71 -5.81
CA GLU A 92 16.94 7.57 -6.32
C GLU A 92 16.44 9.01 -6.50
N GLN A 93 16.93 9.92 -5.65
CA GLN A 93 16.51 11.33 -5.59
C GLN A 93 16.68 12.14 -6.90
N ARG A 94 17.26 11.54 -7.95
CA ARG A 94 17.42 12.17 -9.26
C ARG A 94 16.16 12.12 -10.10
N GLU A 95 15.30 11.12 -9.87
CA GLU A 95 14.04 10.97 -10.59
C GLU A 95 12.86 11.24 -9.65
N ASN A 96 12.04 12.24 -9.99
CA ASN A 96 10.84 12.54 -9.22
C ASN A 96 9.70 11.62 -9.68
N VAL A 97 9.64 10.41 -9.10
CA VAL A 97 8.56 9.46 -9.37
C VAL A 97 7.40 9.75 -8.42
N ASP A 98 6.23 10.06 -9.00
CA ASP A 98 5.01 10.38 -8.25
C ASP A 98 4.12 9.16 -7.98
N LEU A 99 4.15 8.16 -8.87
CA LEU A 99 3.20 7.04 -8.86
C LEU A 99 3.79 5.79 -9.52
N PHE A 100 3.57 4.62 -8.92
CA PHE A 100 3.74 3.34 -9.59
C PHE A 100 2.45 2.91 -10.28
N ILE A 101 2.51 2.57 -11.56
CA ILE A 101 1.38 1.98 -12.29
C ILE A 101 1.76 0.54 -12.64
N CYS A 102 0.94 -0.43 -12.21
CA CYS A 102 1.15 -1.83 -12.54
C CYS A 102 -0.11 -2.48 -13.11
N ILE A 103 0.05 -3.21 -14.22
CA ILE A 103 -1.02 -4.03 -14.81
C ILE A 103 -0.88 -5.44 -14.24
N THR A 104 -1.95 -5.98 -13.66
CA THR A 104 -1.91 -7.27 -12.98
C THR A 104 -3.20 -8.07 -13.16
N GLU A 105 -3.06 -9.38 -13.34
CA GLU A 105 -4.21 -10.28 -13.46
C GLU A 105 -4.62 -10.88 -12.10
N ASN A 106 -3.65 -11.25 -11.27
CA ASN A 106 -3.83 -11.91 -9.98
C ASN A 106 -3.32 -11.10 -8.78
N GLY A 107 -2.85 -9.87 -9.01
CA GLY A 107 -2.36 -8.97 -7.98
C GLY A 107 -0.96 -9.26 -7.47
N ARG A 108 -0.24 -10.26 -8.01
CA ARG A 108 1.09 -10.64 -7.51
C ARG A 108 2.07 -9.49 -7.55
N ILE A 109 2.26 -8.86 -8.72
CA ILE A 109 3.23 -7.78 -8.87
C ILE A 109 2.92 -6.58 -7.95
N ALA A 110 1.64 -6.24 -7.78
CA ALA A 110 1.21 -5.17 -6.87
C ALA A 110 1.57 -5.48 -5.41
N ARG A 111 1.40 -6.73 -4.97
CA ARG A 111 1.80 -7.17 -3.62
C ARG A 111 3.32 -7.17 -3.44
N HIS A 112 4.07 -7.60 -4.45
CA HIS A 112 5.53 -7.57 -4.41
C HIS A 112 6.09 -6.15 -4.44
N LEU A 113 5.45 -5.21 -5.13
CA LEU A 113 5.77 -3.78 -5.04
C LEU A 113 5.45 -3.23 -3.65
N SER A 114 4.26 -3.50 -3.12
CA SER A 114 3.86 -3.10 -1.75
C SER A 114 4.82 -3.65 -0.69
N LYS A 115 5.33 -4.87 -0.86
CA LYS A 115 6.35 -5.49 0.00
C LYS A 115 7.63 -4.65 0.10
N GLN A 116 8.03 -3.94 -0.96
CA GLN A 116 9.21 -3.05 -0.93
C GLN A 116 8.99 -1.78 -0.10
N LYS A 117 7.76 -1.54 0.39
CA LYS A 117 7.33 -0.37 1.14
C LYS A 117 7.75 0.95 0.44
N PRO A 118 7.40 1.16 -0.84
CA PRO A 118 7.69 2.44 -1.50
C PRO A 118 6.91 3.58 -0.83
N LYS A 119 7.48 4.79 -0.91
CA LYS A 119 6.80 6.01 -0.46
C LYS A 119 5.67 6.41 -1.41
N GLN A 120 5.85 6.14 -2.70
CA GLN A 120 4.91 6.46 -3.76
C GLN A 120 3.69 5.53 -3.71
N PRO A 121 2.48 6.04 -4.00
CA PRO A 121 1.30 5.20 -4.18
C PRO A 121 1.49 4.20 -5.34
N ILE A 122 0.79 3.07 -5.25
CA ILE A 122 0.76 2.03 -6.28
C ILE A 122 -0.65 1.93 -6.85
N LEU A 123 -0.83 2.32 -8.10
CA LEU A 123 -2.05 2.10 -8.87
C LEU A 123 -1.99 0.74 -9.56
N ALA A 124 -2.79 -0.20 -9.09
CA ALA A 124 -2.81 -1.56 -9.58
C ALA A 124 -4.04 -1.81 -10.45
N CYS A 125 -3.80 -1.83 -11.76
CA CYS A 125 -4.80 -1.94 -12.80
C CYS A 125 -5.06 -3.41 -13.14
N SER A 126 -6.34 -3.83 -13.10
CA SER A 126 -6.72 -5.20 -13.46
C SER A 126 -8.04 -5.25 -14.21
N THR A 127 -8.18 -6.20 -15.14
CA THR A 127 -9.44 -6.54 -15.77
C THR A 127 -10.28 -7.49 -14.91
N ASN A 128 -9.76 -8.01 -13.79
CA ASN A 128 -10.51 -8.88 -12.89
C ASN A 128 -10.99 -8.08 -11.67
N GLY A 129 -12.32 -7.93 -11.51
CA GLY A 129 -12.89 -7.18 -10.40
C GLY A 129 -12.63 -7.81 -9.02
N GLN A 130 -12.46 -9.13 -8.95
CA GLN A 130 -12.07 -9.81 -7.72
C GLN A 130 -10.65 -9.43 -7.33
N THR A 131 -9.71 -9.45 -8.28
CA THR A 131 -8.33 -9.03 -8.05
C THR A 131 -8.29 -7.59 -7.55
N VAL A 132 -8.99 -6.66 -8.20
CA VAL A 132 -9.08 -5.25 -7.80
C VAL A 132 -9.53 -5.08 -6.35
N ARG A 133 -10.52 -5.86 -5.89
CA ARG A 133 -10.97 -5.78 -4.50
C ARG A 133 -9.94 -6.33 -3.51
N GLN A 134 -9.33 -7.47 -3.84
CA GLN A 134 -8.40 -8.16 -2.95
C GLN A 134 -7.09 -7.40 -2.72
N ILE A 135 -6.60 -6.66 -3.72
CA ILE A 135 -5.33 -5.93 -3.62
C ILE A 135 -5.42 -4.67 -2.76
N ASN A 136 -6.62 -4.14 -2.49
CA ASN A 136 -6.81 -2.99 -1.57
C ASN A 136 -6.44 -3.33 -0.11
N MET A 137 -6.17 -4.60 0.21
CA MET A 137 -5.66 -5.04 1.51
C MET A 137 -4.13 -4.91 1.64
N SER A 138 -3.44 -4.50 0.58
CA SER A 138 -1.98 -4.32 0.58
C SER A 138 -1.63 -2.84 0.77
N ARG A 139 -0.68 -2.54 1.67
CA ARG A 139 -0.30 -1.17 2.01
C ARG A 139 0.12 -0.39 0.76
N GLY A 140 -0.38 0.84 0.62
CA GLY A 140 -0.03 1.75 -0.47
C GLY A 140 -0.58 1.36 -1.84
N VAL A 141 -1.44 0.32 -1.93
CA VAL A 141 -2.02 -0.13 -3.19
C VAL A 141 -3.46 0.34 -3.34
N VAL A 142 -3.77 0.95 -4.48
CA VAL A 142 -5.12 1.30 -4.92
C VAL A 142 -5.46 0.47 -6.14
N GLY A 143 -6.49 -0.38 -6.02
CA GLY A 143 -6.97 -1.18 -7.14
C GLY A 143 -7.83 -0.38 -8.11
N TYR A 144 -7.53 -0.48 -9.41
CA TYR A 144 -8.31 0.16 -10.46
C TYR A 144 -8.78 -0.86 -11.50
N LYS A 145 -10.10 -0.88 -11.75
CA LYS A 145 -10.70 -1.79 -12.73
C LYS A 145 -10.58 -1.18 -14.12
N ILE A 146 -9.81 -1.84 -14.99
CA ILE A 146 -9.67 -1.44 -16.40
C ILE A 146 -10.54 -2.30 -17.32
N PRO A 147 -11.01 -1.74 -18.46
CA PRO A 147 -11.60 -2.50 -19.55
C PRO A 147 -10.64 -3.53 -20.15
N GLU A 148 -11.19 -4.61 -20.70
CA GLU A 148 -10.39 -5.75 -21.19
C GLU A 148 -9.48 -5.40 -22.38
N TYR A 149 -9.91 -4.46 -23.24
CA TYR A 149 -9.12 -4.02 -24.39
C TYR A 149 -7.85 -3.24 -24.02
N LEU A 150 -7.74 -2.75 -22.77
CA LEU A 150 -6.55 -2.04 -22.28
C LEU A 150 -5.49 -2.98 -21.68
N LYS A 151 -5.77 -4.28 -21.57
CA LYS A 151 -4.86 -5.25 -20.92
C LYS A 151 -3.45 -5.29 -21.54
N GLN A 152 -3.34 -5.01 -22.84
CA GLN A 152 -2.08 -5.07 -23.59
C GLN A 152 -1.62 -3.71 -24.13
N LYS A 153 -2.33 -2.63 -23.81
CA LYS A 153 -2.07 -1.29 -24.35
C LYS A 153 -1.66 -0.34 -23.23
N THR A 154 -0.40 -0.43 -22.83
CA THR A 154 0.15 0.34 -21.71
C THR A 154 0.11 1.85 -21.98
N GLU A 155 0.34 2.28 -23.23
CA GLU A 155 0.26 3.70 -23.62
C GLU A 155 -1.16 4.27 -23.48
N ASP A 156 -2.17 3.53 -23.97
CA ASP A 156 -3.57 3.91 -23.83
C ASP A 156 -4.01 3.97 -22.36
N LEU A 157 -3.40 3.15 -21.50
CA LEU A 157 -3.66 3.15 -20.05
C LEU A 157 -3.06 4.38 -19.36
N VAL A 158 -1.86 4.81 -19.76
CA VAL A 158 -1.27 6.06 -19.26
C VAL A 158 -2.15 7.26 -19.63
N ASN A 159 -2.63 7.32 -20.89
CA ASN A 159 -3.54 8.37 -21.36
C ASN A 159 -4.91 8.38 -20.67
N LEU A 160 -5.32 7.27 -20.05
CA LEU A 160 -6.56 7.20 -19.27
C LEU A 160 -6.37 7.77 -17.85
N ILE A 161 -5.14 7.69 -17.32
CA ILE A 161 -4.81 7.99 -15.92
C ILE A 161 -4.25 9.40 -15.75
N LEU A 162 -3.46 9.88 -16.73
CA LEU A 162 -2.84 11.22 -16.76
C LEU A 162 -3.51 12.11 -17.79
#